data_AF-A0A2G6IZI1-F1
#
_entry.id   AF-A0A2G6IZI1-F1
#
_cell.length_a   1.000
_cell.length_b   1.000
_cell.length_c   1.000
_cell.angle_alpha   90.00
_cell.angle_beta   90.00
_cell.angle_gamma   90.00
#
_symmetry.space_group_name_H-M   'P 1'
#
loop_
_entity.id
_entity.type
_entity.pdbx_description
1 polymer ?
#
loop_
_entity_poly.entity_id
_entity_poly.type
_entity_poly.pdbx_seq_one_letter_code
_entity_poly.pdbx_strand_id
1 'polypeptide(L)'
;METYLREVGRAGRLDLIETLAQEDMIDEANRAFGGPEGRAGLLAHVKGFRRAIGDVRYEIGPIAAGKCAAGEHAGADEVMAAWRFSGRHVGDW
;
A
#
# COMPACT_ATOMS: atom_id res chain seq x y z
N MET A 1 7.39 -5.60 -3.33
CA MET A 1 6.89 -4.20 -3.41
C MET A 1 6.29 -3.85 -4.76
N GLU A 2 7.00 -4.02 -5.89
CA GLU A 2 6.45 -3.66 -7.21
C GLU A 2 5.12 -4.34 -7.53
N THR A 3 5.03 -5.67 -7.35
CA THR A 3 3.80 -6.45 -7.57
C THR A 3 2.64 -5.94 -6.72
N TYR A 4 2.90 -5.57 -5.46
CA TYR A 4 1.88 -5.01 -4.59
C TYR A 4 1.33 -3.68 -5.16
N LEU A 5 2.20 -2.75 -5.56
CA LEU A 5 1.76 -1.46 -6.11
C LEU A 5 1.01 -1.60 -7.44
N ARG A 6 1.46 -2.50 -8.33
CA ARG A 6 0.83 -2.72 -9.65
C ARG A 6 -0.48 -3.50 -9.54
N GLU A 7 -0.47 -4.62 -8.85
CA GLU A 7 -1.59 -5.55 -8.89
C GLU A 7 -2.62 -5.24 -7.80
N VAL A 8 -2.16 -4.99 -6.56
CA VAL A 8 -3.07 -4.69 -5.45
C VAL A 8 -3.51 -3.24 -5.49
N GLY A 9 -2.56 -2.30 -5.48
CA GLY A 9 -2.87 -0.86 -5.47
C GLY A 9 -3.61 -0.41 -6.72
N ARG A 10 -2.98 -0.57 -7.90
CA ARG A 10 -3.55 -0.12 -9.16
C ARG A 10 -4.68 -1.01 -9.67
N ALA A 11 -4.45 -2.32 -9.83
CA ALA A 11 -5.44 -3.21 -10.46
C ALA A 11 -6.54 -3.71 -9.49
N GLY A 12 -6.34 -3.62 -8.18
CA GLY A 12 -7.32 -4.07 -7.19
C GLY A 12 -7.42 -5.58 -7.03
N ARG A 13 -6.34 -6.31 -7.31
CA ARG A 13 -6.22 -7.77 -7.11
C ARG A 13 -6.08 -8.10 -5.62
N LEU A 14 -7.17 -7.95 -4.87
CA LEU A 14 -7.18 -8.11 -3.41
C LEU A 14 -6.77 -9.51 -2.94
N ASP A 15 -7.01 -10.53 -3.75
CA ASP A 15 -6.63 -11.91 -3.48
C ASP A 15 -5.11 -12.10 -3.33
N LEU A 16 -4.31 -11.24 -3.95
CA LEU A 16 -2.85 -11.30 -3.82
C LEU A 16 -2.35 -10.87 -2.44
N ILE A 17 -3.17 -10.20 -1.62
CA ILE A 17 -2.78 -9.77 -0.27
C ILE A 17 -2.45 -10.99 0.61
N GLU A 18 -3.16 -12.10 0.44
CA GLU A 18 -2.93 -13.33 1.21
C GLU A 18 -1.53 -13.91 0.99
N THR A 19 -1.00 -13.75 -0.23
CA THR A 19 0.33 -14.26 -0.63
C THR A 19 1.44 -13.23 -0.40
N LEU A 20 1.13 -11.94 -0.54
CA LEU A 20 2.14 -10.86 -0.50
C LEU A 20 2.38 -10.28 0.89
N ALA A 21 1.43 -10.40 1.82
CA ALA A 21 1.52 -9.83 3.16
C ALA A 21 1.64 -10.90 4.24
N GLN A 22 2.45 -10.65 5.27
CA GLN A 22 2.47 -11.49 6.47
C GLN A 22 1.14 -11.39 7.22
N GLU A 23 0.81 -12.41 8.01
CA GLU A 23 -0.49 -12.48 8.71
C GLU A 23 -0.67 -11.32 9.70
N ASP A 24 0.41 -11.00 10.41
CA ASP A 24 0.56 -9.96 11.41
C ASP A 24 1.00 -8.60 10.83
N MET A 25 0.87 -8.41 9.51
CA MET A 25 1.27 -7.18 8.84
C MET A 25 0.59 -5.94 9.43
N ILE A 26 1.39 -4.90 9.67
CA ILE A 26 0.93 -3.63 10.24
C ILE A 26 0.85 -2.58 9.14
N ASP A 27 -0.37 -2.17 8.81
CA ASP A 27 -0.63 -0.98 8.01
C ASP A 27 -0.80 0.23 8.95
N GLU A 28 0.27 1.01 9.12
CA GLU A 28 0.28 2.14 10.05
C GLU A 28 -0.77 3.21 9.71
N ALA A 29 -1.02 3.46 8.42
CA ALA A 29 -2.01 4.43 7.98
C ALA A 29 -3.42 3.95 8.37
N ASN A 30 -3.77 2.71 8.05
CA ASN A 30 -5.07 2.15 8.40
C ASN A 30 -5.26 2.07 9.93
N ARG A 31 -4.21 1.71 10.68
CA ARG A 31 -4.24 1.66 12.13
C ARG A 31 -4.49 3.03 12.76
N ALA A 32 -3.90 4.10 12.20
CA ALA A 32 -4.14 5.47 12.67
C ALA A 32 -5.62 5.90 12.54
N PHE A 33 -6.40 5.27 11.65
CA PHE A 33 -7.84 5.50 11.50
C PHE A 33 -8.72 4.44 12.20
N GLY A 34 -8.14 3.63 13.10
CA GLY A 34 -8.89 2.62 13.86
C GLY A 34 -9.31 1.40 13.04
N GLY A 35 -8.64 1.14 11.92
CA GLY A 35 -8.91 -0.04 11.11
C GLY A 35 -8.42 -1.35 11.74
N PRO A 36 -8.80 -2.51 11.17
CA PRO A 36 -8.44 -3.83 11.72
C PRO A 36 -6.92 -4.06 11.75
N GLU A 37 -6.48 -5.00 12.59
CA GLU A 37 -5.08 -5.46 12.64
C GLU A 37 -4.78 -6.51 11.55
N GLY A 38 -3.48 -6.74 11.30
CA GLY A 38 -3.01 -7.75 10.36
C GLY A 38 -3.40 -7.49 8.91
N ARG A 39 -3.42 -8.56 8.10
CA ARG A 39 -3.86 -8.50 6.68
C ARG A 39 -5.26 -7.93 6.50
N ALA A 40 -6.14 -8.13 7.48
CA ALA A 40 -7.50 -7.60 7.43
C ALA A 40 -7.49 -6.06 7.39
N GLY A 41 -6.53 -5.43 8.07
CA GLY A 41 -6.30 -3.99 8.01
C GLY A 41 -5.89 -3.52 6.61
N LEU A 42 -4.89 -4.15 6.02
CA LEU A 42 -4.47 -3.85 4.65
C LEU A 42 -5.61 -4.03 3.63
N LEU A 43 -6.37 -5.11 3.77
CA LEU A 43 -7.51 -5.37 2.90
C LEU A 43 -8.59 -4.30 3.02
N ALA A 44 -8.88 -3.84 4.24
CA ALA A 44 -9.82 -2.76 4.50
C ALA A 44 -9.35 -1.45 3.87
N HIS A 45 -8.06 -1.11 4.03
CA HIS A 45 -7.44 0.06 3.40
C HIS A 45 -7.60 0.03 1.89
N VAL A 46 -7.16 -1.04 1.21
CA VAL A 46 -7.24 -1.09 -0.26
C VAL A 46 -8.69 -1.05 -0.76
N LYS A 47 -9.63 -1.67 -0.04
CA LYS A 47 -11.06 -1.59 -0.36
C LYS A 47 -11.60 -0.16 -0.19
N GLY A 48 -11.26 0.53 0.89
CA GLY A 48 -11.64 1.92 1.15
C GLY A 48 -11.13 2.84 0.05
N PHE A 49 -9.83 2.74 -0.26
CA PHE A 49 -9.20 3.48 -1.35
C PHE A 49 -9.92 3.32 -2.69
N ARG A 50 -10.25 2.07 -3.07
CA ARG A 50 -10.91 1.80 -4.35
C ARG A 50 -12.37 2.22 -4.40
N ARG A 51 -13.03 2.30 -3.25
CA ARG A 51 -14.39 2.85 -3.15
C ARG A 51 -14.39 4.37 -3.28
N ALA A 52 -13.39 5.02 -2.68
CA ALA A 52 -13.31 6.47 -2.62
C ALA A 52 -12.73 7.10 -3.91
N ILE A 53 -11.86 6.38 -4.62
CA ILE A 53 -11.13 6.91 -5.78
C ILE A 53 -11.46 6.13 -7.06
N GLY A 54 -12.10 6.81 -8.01
CA GLY A 54 -12.36 6.32 -9.37
C GLY A 54 -11.27 6.75 -10.36
N ASP A 55 -11.25 6.14 -11.54
CA ASP A 55 -10.35 6.49 -12.66
C ASP A 55 -8.86 6.52 -12.26
N VAL A 56 -8.48 5.58 -11.38
CA VAL A 56 -7.20 5.59 -10.69
C VAL A 56 -6.02 5.42 -11.64
N ARG A 57 -5.05 6.31 -11.53
CA ARG A 57 -3.75 6.25 -12.21
C ARG A 57 -2.65 6.13 -11.15
N TYR A 58 -1.73 5.21 -11.36
CA TYR A 58 -0.55 5.02 -10.53
C TYR A 58 0.71 5.29 -11.33
N GLU A 59 1.63 6.00 -10.70
CA GLU A 59 3.01 6.17 -11.15
C GLU A 59 3.91 5.55 -10.09
N ILE A 60 4.61 4.49 -10.48
CA ILE A 60 5.58 3.81 -9.61
C ILE A 60 6.96 4.37 -9.96
N GLY A 61 7.57 5.06 -9.00
CA GLY A 61 8.92 5.56 -9.09
C GLY A 61 9.95 4.54 -8.59
N PRO A 62 11.12 5.00 -8.14
CA PRO A 62 12.17 4.12 -7.65
C PRO A 62 11.71 3.23 -6.49
N ILE A 63 12.09 1.96 -6.56
CA ILE A 63 11.98 0.98 -5.48
C ILE A 63 13.41 0.61 -5.09
N ALA A 64 13.76 0.80 -3.83
CA ALA A 64 15.10 0.56 -3.32
C ALA A 64 15.06 -0.34 -2.09
N ALA A 65 16.00 -1.28 -2.01
CA ALA A 65 16.36 -1.89 -0.75
C ALA A 65 16.96 -0.81 0.16
N GLY A 66 16.66 -0.89 1.46
CA GLY A 66 16.94 0.10 2.50
C GLY A 66 18.05 1.12 2.25
N LYS A 67 17.64 2.35 1.89
CA LYS A 67 18.26 3.63 2.30
C LYS A 67 17.15 4.69 2.43
N CYS A 68 16.90 5.19 3.63
CA CYS A 68 16.06 6.36 3.83
C CYS A 68 16.82 7.64 3.46
N ALA A 69 16.11 8.67 2.99
CA ALA A 69 16.66 9.95 2.52
C ALA A 69 17.26 10.84 3.64
N ALA A 70 17.60 10.27 4.79
CA ALA A 70 18.13 10.98 5.95
C ALA A 70 19.14 10.10 6.71
N GLY A 71 20.22 9.68 6.06
CA GLY A 71 21.46 9.23 6.73
C GLY A 71 21.42 7.97 7.62
N GLU A 72 20.26 7.39 7.90
CA GLU A 72 20.11 6.17 8.69
C GLU A 72 19.99 4.93 7.80
N HIS A 73 20.68 3.87 8.22
CA HIS A 73 20.63 2.56 7.59
C HIS A 73 19.25 1.94 7.81
N ALA A 74 18.41 2.01 6.80
CA ALA A 74 17.28 1.10 6.66
C ALA A 74 17.82 -0.35 6.67
N GLY A 75 17.25 -1.20 7.51
CA GLY A 75 17.70 -2.58 7.71
C GLY A 75 17.72 -3.40 6.42
N ALA A 76 18.44 -4.53 6.41
CA ALA A 76 18.55 -5.40 5.24
C ALA A 76 17.19 -5.95 4.74
N ASP A 77 16.17 -5.91 5.60
CA ASP A 77 14.82 -6.39 5.35
C ASP A 77 13.82 -5.28 4.97
N GLU A 78 14.31 -4.07 4.71
CA GLU A 78 13.48 -2.91 4.36
C GLU A 78 13.48 -2.62 2.86
N VAL A 79 12.31 -2.30 2.33
CA VAL A 79 12.12 -1.84 0.95
C VAL A 79 11.31 -0.57 0.94
N MET A 80 11.85 0.47 0.32
CA MET A 80 11.17 1.74 0.13
C MET A 80 10.74 1.87 -1.33
N ALA A 81 9.52 2.36 -1.55
CA ALA A 81 9.03 2.68 -2.88
C ALA A 81 8.50 4.11 -2.91
N ALA A 82 9.00 4.91 -3.85
CA ALA A 82 8.39 6.18 -4.21
C ALA A 82 7.26 5.89 -5.20
N TRP A 83 6.05 6.39 -4.93
CA TRP A 83 4.93 6.24 -5.84
C TRP A 83 3.98 7.43 -5.69
N ARG A 84 3.16 7.64 -6.72
CA ARG A 84 2.11 8.65 -6.74
C ARG A 84 0.86 8.02 -7.33
N PHE A 85 -0.29 8.50 -6.88
CA PHE A 85 -1.56 8.18 -7.50
C PHE A 85 -2.35 9.46 -7.78
N SER A 86 -3.23 9.38 -8.76
CA SER A 86 -4.27 10.37 -9.00
C SER A 86 -5.56 9.66 -9.37
N GLY A 87 -6.68 10.34 -9.20
CA GLY A 87 -7.98 9.81 -9.54
C GLY A 87 -9.07 10.80 -9.19
N ARG A 88 -10.30 10.44 -9.50
CA ARG A 88 -11.49 11.21 -9.17
C ARG A 88 -12.01 10.77 -7.81
N HIS A 89 -12.22 11.70 -6.90
CA HIS A 89 -12.90 11.41 -5.64
C HIS A 89 -14.39 11.17 -5.92
N VAL A 90 -14.87 9.95 -5.64
CA VAL A 90 -16.22 9.49 -6.01
C VAL A 90 -17.03 8.95 -4.82
N GLY A 91 -16.44 8.84 -3.65
CA GLY A 91 -17.12 8.35 -2.46
C GLY A 91 -16.28 8.49 -1.20
N ASP A 92 -16.89 8.16 -0.07
CA ASP A 92 -16.25 8.29 1.24
C ASP A 92 -15.21 7.19 1.49
N TRP A 93 -14.18 7.55 2.25
CA TRP A 93 -13.12 6.67 2.73
C TRP A 93 -13.62 5.57 3.66
#